data_AF-A0A6I9N0Q7-F1
#
_entry.id   AF-A0A6I9N0Q7-F1
#
_cell.length_a   1.000
_cell.length_b   1.000
_cell.length_c   1.000
_cell.angle_alpha   90.00
_cell.angle_beta   90.00
_cell.angle_gamma   90.00
#
_symmetry.space_group_name_H-M   'P 1'
#
loop_
_entity.id
_entity.type
_entity.pdbx_description
1 polymer ?
#
loop_
_entity_poly.entity_id
_entity_poly.type
_entity_poly.pdbx_seq_one_letter_code
_entity_poly.pdbx_strand_id
1 'polypeptide(L)'
;NFTKAGEQEAVRCDTKALLMKRGCKREEIISPENTLVIVKADRLSVSFDKQLKQPVQLTPQKISLRLRPGLPTTFRVSFKRVQGYPVDLYYLMDLSYSMKDDLANVKELGKDLFAALKSITNSAQIGFGAFVDKTVLPFTNTNKEKLLKPCDENDQQCQAAFGYRHVLSMTSEEEKFKTKVTEEFISGNLDSPEGSLDAMMQAAVCGERIGWRNSSTRLIVLTTDAGFHMAGDGKLAGILEPNDEKCHIERSLYTKSNEMDYPSVGQLAIQLEKNNIQPIFAVTKNVEDVYKQLTKLIPKSEVGVLSSDSKNVVQLIKEAYKRLSSKVTVTHDNLPEHVSVVYTPNCKGAGPAGESEGICDNVPVGEEVSSF
;
A
#
# COMPACT_ATOMS: atom_id res chain seq x y z
N ASN A 1 -20.13 -53.83 -24.56
CA ASN A 1 -20.32 -52.88 -25.68
C ASN A 1 -21.78 -52.45 -25.69
N PHE A 2 -22.07 -51.19 -25.38
CA PHE A 2 -23.46 -50.68 -25.28
C PHE A 2 -23.96 -50.05 -26.59
N THR A 3 -23.07 -49.85 -27.56
CA THR A 3 -23.41 -49.30 -28.88
C THR A 3 -24.01 -50.38 -29.79
N LYS A 4 -24.96 -50.01 -30.65
CA LYS A 4 -25.55 -50.92 -31.65
C LYS A 4 -24.68 -50.99 -32.91
N ALA A 5 -24.84 -52.05 -33.70
CA ALA A 5 -24.16 -52.18 -34.99
C ALA A 5 -24.56 -51.03 -35.93
N GLY A 6 -23.57 -50.35 -36.50
CA GLY A 6 -23.77 -49.18 -37.38
C GLY A 6 -23.88 -47.82 -36.68
N GLU A 7 -23.85 -47.77 -35.34
CA GLU A 7 -23.78 -46.48 -34.62
C GLU A 7 -22.40 -45.84 -34.73
N GLN A 8 -22.37 -44.50 -34.83
CA GLN A 8 -21.13 -43.73 -34.85
C GLN A 8 -20.41 -43.78 -33.50
N GLU A 9 -19.08 -43.79 -33.49
CA GLU A 9 -18.28 -43.80 -32.25
C GLU A 9 -18.50 -42.57 -31.35
N ALA A 10 -18.93 -41.44 -31.93
CA ALA A 10 -19.27 -40.21 -31.19
C ALA A 10 -20.36 -40.44 -30.13
N VAL A 11 -21.23 -41.45 -30.30
CA VAL A 11 -22.29 -41.78 -29.35
C VAL A 11 -21.78 -42.32 -28.01
N ARG A 12 -20.47 -42.61 -27.90
CA ARG A 12 -19.80 -43.00 -26.64
C ARG A 12 -19.57 -41.83 -25.70
N CYS A 13 -19.59 -40.60 -26.19
CA CYS A 13 -19.48 -39.39 -25.38
C CYS A 13 -20.88 -38.81 -25.12
N ASP A 14 -21.36 -38.95 -23.88
CA ASP A 14 -22.64 -38.40 -23.47
C ASP A 14 -22.65 -38.21 -21.94
N THR A 15 -23.70 -37.59 -21.41
CA THR A 15 -23.92 -37.47 -19.97
C THR A 15 -24.00 -38.85 -19.32
N LYS A 16 -23.50 -38.95 -18.08
CA LYS A 16 -23.49 -40.19 -17.31
C LYS A 16 -24.88 -40.85 -17.22
N ALA A 17 -25.93 -40.04 -17.07
CA ALA A 17 -27.32 -40.51 -17.01
C ALA A 17 -27.76 -41.19 -18.32
N LEU A 18 -27.44 -40.60 -19.47
CA LEU A 18 -27.80 -41.16 -20.79
C LEU A 18 -26.99 -42.41 -21.12
N LEU A 19 -25.69 -42.44 -20.80
CA LEU A 19 -24.85 -43.63 -20.97
C LEU A 19 -25.36 -44.81 -20.13
N MET A 20 -25.71 -44.58 -18.87
CA MET A 20 -26.29 -45.61 -18.01
C MET A 20 -27.63 -46.11 -18.55
N LYS A 21 -28.50 -45.21 -19.04
CA LYS A 21 -29.79 -45.57 -19.66
C LYS A 21 -29.62 -46.42 -20.92
N ARG A 22 -28.53 -46.23 -21.66
CA ARG A 22 -28.19 -47.01 -22.86
C ARG A 22 -27.50 -48.34 -22.55
N GLY A 23 -27.30 -48.68 -21.28
CA GLY A 23 -26.72 -49.96 -20.85
C GLY A 23 -25.20 -49.93 -20.69
N CYS A 24 -24.56 -48.76 -20.66
CA CYS A 24 -23.16 -48.65 -20.26
C CYS A 24 -23.03 -48.89 -18.75
N LYS A 25 -22.13 -49.79 -18.33
CA LYS A 25 -21.92 -50.10 -16.93
C LYS A 25 -21.25 -48.93 -16.22
N ARG A 26 -21.63 -48.67 -14.96
CA ARG A 26 -21.08 -47.56 -14.17
C ARG A 26 -19.54 -47.60 -14.05
N GLU A 27 -18.98 -48.79 -13.90
CA GLU A 27 -17.52 -49.04 -13.81
C GLU A 27 -16.77 -48.64 -15.10
N GLU A 28 -17.44 -48.67 -16.25
CA GLU A 28 -16.87 -48.43 -17.58
C GLU A 28 -17.01 -46.96 -18.02
N ILE A 29 -17.71 -46.12 -17.24
CA ILE A 29 -17.89 -44.70 -17.53
C ILE A 29 -16.76 -43.88 -16.90
N ILE A 30 -15.90 -43.32 -17.75
CA ILE A 30 -14.81 -42.41 -17.34
C ILE A 30 -15.36 -40.99 -17.29
N SER A 31 -15.54 -40.45 -16.08
CA SER A 31 -15.91 -39.05 -15.85
C SER A 31 -14.97 -38.47 -14.79
N PRO A 32 -13.85 -37.83 -15.20
CA PRO A 32 -12.96 -37.17 -14.26
C PRO A 32 -13.69 -36.07 -13.49
N GLU A 33 -13.39 -35.97 -12.20
CA GLU A 33 -13.93 -34.96 -11.29
C GLU A 33 -12.82 -34.00 -10.86
N ASN A 34 -13.21 -32.87 -10.28
CA ASN A 34 -12.26 -31.95 -9.64
C ASN A 34 -11.59 -32.63 -8.43
N THR A 35 -10.32 -32.32 -8.20
CA THR A 35 -9.59 -32.74 -6.99
C THR A 35 -9.01 -31.51 -6.28
N LEU A 36 -9.33 -31.36 -5.00
CA LEU A 36 -8.76 -30.35 -4.11
C LEU A 36 -7.99 -31.04 -2.99
N VAL A 37 -6.70 -30.70 -2.84
CA VAL A 37 -5.85 -31.19 -1.75
C VAL A 37 -5.30 -30.00 -0.98
N ILE A 38 -5.54 -29.96 0.32
CA ILE A 38 -4.92 -28.97 1.21
C ILE A 38 -3.50 -29.47 1.53
N VAL A 39 -2.49 -28.79 1.02
CA VAL A 39 -1.08 -29.16 1.20
C VAL A 39 -0.52 -28.58 2.50
N LYS A 40 -0.95 -27.37 2.87
CA LYS A 40 -0.52 -26.70 4.10
C LYS A 40 -1.66 -25.85 4.68
N ALA A 41 -2.00 -26.09 5.94
CA ALA A 41 -3.03 -25.38 6.70
C ALA A 41 -2.64 -25.23 8.17
N ASP A 42 -1.59 -24.44 8.40
CA ASP A 42 -1.20 -24.00 9.74
C ASP A 42 -2.37 -23.26 10.39
N ARG A 43 -2.52 -23.43 11.70
CA ARG A 43 -3.60 -22.82 12.48
C ARG A 43 -3.37 -21.31 12.61
N LEU A 44 -4.47 -20.56 12.57
CA LEU A 44 -4.45 -19.10 12.76
C LEU A 44 -3.89 -18.76 14.15
N SER A 45 -2.98 -17.79 14.19
CA SER A 45 -2.38 -17.30 15.43
C SER A 45 -3.39 -16.46 16.23
N VAL A 46 -3.31 -16.55 17.56
CA VAL A 46 -4.17 -15.76 18.46
C VAL A 46 -3.55 -14.38 18.73
N SER A 47 -2.24 -14.35 19.00
CA SER A 47 -1.49 -13.15 19.33
C SER A 47 -0.15 -13.12 18.59
N PHE A 48 0.44 -11.92 18.50
CA PHE A 48 1.78 -11.76 17.95
C PHE A 48 2.81 -12.19 18.99
N ASP A 49 3.57 -13.25 18.68
CA ASP A 49 4.73 -13.66 19.46
C ASP A 49 6.02 -13.15 18.78
N LYS A 50 6.80 -12.35 19.52
CA LYS A 50 8.09 -11.81 19.06
C LYS A 50 9.09 -12.92 18.70
N GLN A 51 8.96 -14.12 19.27
CA GLN A 51 9.84 -15.26 18.98
C GLN A 51 9.48 -15.96 17.67
N LEU A 52 8.19 -16.06 17.34
CA LEU A 52 7.70 -16.74 16.12
C LEU A 52 7.96 -15.92 14.84
N LYS A 53 8.32 -14.63 14.97
CA LYS A 53 8.62 -13.63 13.92
C LYS A 53 7.50 -13.35 12.91
N GLN A 54 6.65 -14.32 12.57
CA GLN A 54 5.53 -14.20 11.64
C GLN A 54 4.30 -14.95 12.16
N PRO A 55 3.21 -14.25 12.52
CA PRO A 55 1.97 -14.91 12.89
C PRO A 55 1.23 -15.40 11.64
N VAL A 56 0.51 -16.51 11.77
CA VAL A 56 -0.34 -17.06 10.73
C VAL A 56 -1.70 -16.35 10.78
N GLN A 57 -1.97 -15.47 9.82
CA GLN A 57 -3.23 -14.72 9.74
C GLN A 57 -4.18 -15.23 8.67
N LEU A 58 -3.73 -16.16 7.82
CA LEU A 58 -4.51 -16.74 6.72
C LEU A 58 -4.31 -18.25 6.66
N THR A 59 -5.38 -19.01 6.42
CA THR A 59 -5.34 -20.46 6.23
C THR A 59 -6.42 -20.91 5.23
N PRO A 60 -6.18 -21.90 4.36
CA PRO A 60 -4.91 -22.64 4.17
C PRO A 60 -3.82 -21.80 3.49
N GLN A 61 -2.55 -22.15 3.67
CA GLN A 61 -1.42 -21.46 3.03
C GLN A 61 -1.02 -22.10 1.70
N LYS A 62 -1.38 -23.37 1.48
CA LYS A 62 -1.10 -24.05 0.21
C LYS A 62 -2.16 -25.08 -0.11
N ILE A 63 -2.70 -25.00 -1.32
CA ILE A 63 -3.62 -25.98 -1.89
C ILE A 63 -3.09 -26.49 -3.23
N SER A 64 -3.55 -27.66 -3.66
CA SER A 64 -3.34 -28.21 -4.99
C SER A 64 -4.70 -28.51 -5.60
N LEU A 65 -4.95 -27.94 -6.77
CA LEU A 65 -6.20 -28.05 -7.50
C LEU A 65 -5.96 -28.76 -8.84
N ARG A 66 -6.78 -29.79 -9.13
CA ARG A 66 -6.94 -30.36 -10.46
C ARG A 66 -8.37 -30.09 -10.90
N LEU A 67 -8.54 -29.28 -11.94
CA LEU A 67 -9.85 -28.81 -12.41
C LEU A 67 -10.18 -29.44 -13.75
N ARG A 68 -11.42 -29.90 -13.88
CA ARG A 68 -12.03 -30.28 -15.15
C ARG A 68 -12.57 -29.01 -15.82
N PRO A 69 -12.23 -28.75 -17.09
CA PRO A 69 -12.75 -27.59 -17.81
C PRO A 69 -14.28 -27.52 -17.76
N GLY A 70 -14.81 -26.34 -17.41
CA GLY A 70 -16.24 -26.08 -17.29
C GLY A 70 -16.90 -26.53 -15.97
N LEU A 71 -16.18 -27.21 -15.07
CA LEU A 71 -16.67 -27.60 -13.75
C LEU A 71 -15.96 -26.77 -12.66
N PRO A 72 -16.64 -25.81 -12.02
CA PRO A 72 -16.04 -25.01 -10.95
C PRO A 72 -15.81 -25.84 -9.67
N THR A 73 -14.92 -25.37 -8.81
CA THR A 73 -14.74 -25.89 -7.44
C THR A 73 -14.65 -24.73 -6.46
N THR A 74 -14.95 -24.99 -5.19
CA THR A 74 -14.91 -23.99 -4.12
C THR A 74 -14.06 -24.51 -2.98
N PHE A 75 -13.21 -23.63 -2.43
CA PHE A 75 -12.48 -23.86 -1.19
C PHE A 75 -12.63 -22.63 -0.31
N ARG A 76 -12.44 -22.80 1.01
CA ARG A 76 -12.59 -21.70 1.96
C ARG A 76 -11.23 -21.16 2.35
N VAL A 77 -11.13 -19.83 2.38
CA VAL A 77 -10.03 -19.11 3.02
C VAL A 77 -10.54 -18.48 4.30
N SER A 78 -9.86 -18.74 5.42
CA SER A 78 -10.10 -18.07 6.70
C SER A 78 -8.99 -17.06 6.97
N PHE A 79 -9.39 -15.88 7.41
CA PHE A 79 -8.51 -14.82 7.86
C PHE A 79 -8.80 -14.44 9.31
N LYS A 80 -7.76 -14.20 10.10
CA LYS A 80 -7.90 -13.65 11.46
C LYS A 80 -6.81 -12.63 11.71
N ARG A 81 -7.24 -11.43 12.09
CA ARG A 81 -6.33 -10.35 12.48
C ARG A 81 -5.76 -10.61 13.87
N VAL A 82 -4.43 -10.61 13.95
CA VAL A 82 -3.70 -10.88 15.19
C VAL A 82 -3.59 -9.61 16.05
N GLN A 83 -3.74 -9.78 17.37
CA GLN A 83 -3.58 -8.69 18.33
C GLN A 83 -2.10 -8.32 18.48
N GLY A 84 -1.81 -7.01 18.49
CA GLY A 84 -0.46 -6.49 18.70
C GLY A 84 0.48 -6.68 17.50
N TYR A 85 -0.07 -6.83 16.29
CA TYR A 85 0.75 -6.90 15.07
C TYR A 85 1.63 -5.64 14.95
N PRO A 86 2.90 -5.76 14.52
CA PRO A 86 3.79 -4.61 14.45
C PRO A 86 3.34 -3.58 13.42
N VAL A 87 3.62 -2.30 13.68
CA VAL A 87 3.31 -1.19 12.78
C VAL A 87 4.59 -0.39 12.50
N ASP A 88 4.86 -0.12 11.24
CA ASP A 88 5.91 0.78 10.78
C ASP A 88 5.23 2.00 10.16
N LEU A 89 5.54 3.20 10.67
CA LEU A 89 4.99 4.44 10.15
C LEU A 89 6.12 5.30 9.59
N TYR A 90 6.08 5.61 8.30
CA TYR A 90 6.98 6.57 7.68
C TYR A 90 6.24 7.89 7.53
N TYR A 91 6.64 8.90 8.31
CA TYR A 91 6.05 10.23 8.25
C TYR A 91 6.77 11.02 7.16
N LEU A 92 6.08 11.31 6.07
CA LEU A 92 6.62 11.96 4.89
C LEU A 92 6.01 13.35 4.76
N MET A 93 6.81 14.36 5.11
CA MET A 93 6.35 15.74 5.27
C MET A 93 6.82 16.62 4.13
N ASP A 94 5.88 17.41 3.60
CA ASP A 94 6.16 18.57 2.77
C ASP A 94 6.84 19.66 3.61
N LEU A 95 8.03 20.09 3.19
CA LEU A 95 8.78 21.19 3.81
C LEU A 95 8.84 22.42 2.91
N SER A 96 7.92 22.57 1.95
CA SER A 96 7.71 23.81 1.22
C SER A 96 7.43 24.99 2.18
N TYR A 97 7.48 26.21 1.64
CA TYR A 97 7.37 27.41 2.46
C TYR A 97 5.99 27.53 3.15
N SER A 98 4.93 27.03 2.51
CA SER A 98 3.56 27.08 3.04
C SER A 98 3.40 26.24 4.30
N MET A 99 4.20 25.18 4.48
CA MET A 99 4.13 24.24 5.62
C MET A 99 4.89 24.72 6.88
N LYS A 100 5.21 26.01 6.99
CA LYS A 100 6.08 26.57 8.05
C LYS A 100 5.49 26.46 9.45
N ASP A 101 4.23 26.78 9.62
CA ASP A 101 3.51 26.63 10.88
C ASP A 101 3.22 25.15 11.19
N ASP A 102 2.90 24.33 10.18
CA ASP A 102 2.75 22.88 10.34
C ASP A 102 4.02 22.22 10.89
N LEU A 103 5.20 22.57 10.37
CA LEU A 103 6.48 22.03 10.86
C LEU A 103 6.69 22.37 12.35
N ALA A 104 6.33 23.57 12.80
CA ALA A 104 6.44 23.94 14.21
C ALA A 104 5.56 23.03 15.09
N ASN A 105 4.33 22.74 14.65
CA ASN A 105 3.45 21.81 15.36
C ASN A 105 3.98 20.37 15.34
N VAL A 106 4.51 19.89 14.21
CA VAL A 106 5.05 18.53 14.10
C VAL A 106 6.26 18.32 15.02
N LYS A 107 7.10 19.35 15.22
CA LYS A 107 8.19 19.32 16.21
C LYS A 107 7.70 19.10 17.64
N GLU A 108 6.52 19.63 17.98
CA GLU A 108 5.88 19.43 19.27
C GLU A 108 5.16 18.07 19.37
N LEU A 109 4.56 17.62 18.26
CA LEU A 109 3.74 16.40 18.17
C LEU A 109 4.52 15.09 18.22
N GLY A 110 5.87 15.10 18.13
CA GLY A 110 6.68 13.88 18.12
C GLY A 110 6.34 12.93 19.29
N LYS A 111 6.17 13.47 20.50
CA LYS A 111 5.77 12.70 21.69
C LYS A 111 4.36 12.11 21.56
N ASP A 112 3.40 12.91 21.10
CA ASP A 112 2.00 12.51 21.00
C ASP A 112 1.78 11.47 19.89
N LEU A 113 2.53 11.58 18.79
CA LEU A 113 2.53 10.62 17.69
C LEU A 113 3.09 9.26 18.14
N PHE A 114 4.20 9.26 18.88
CA PHE A 114 4.74 8.03 19.47
C PHE A 114 3.79 7.41 20.50
N ALA A 115 3.20 8.22 21.38
CA ALA A 115 2.23 7.75 22.37
C ALA A 115 0.99 7.14 21.69
N ALA A 116 0.52 7.76 20.62
CA ALA A 116 -0.57 7.24 19.79
C ALA A 116 -0.23 5.90 19.15
N LEU A 117 0.95 5.77 18.54
CA LEU A 117 1.39 4.51 17.95
C LEU A 117 1.57 3.41 19.00
N LYS A 118 2.14 3.73 20.17
CA LYS A 118 2.26 2.81 21.31
C LYS A 118 0.89 2.37 21.84
N SER A 119 -0.13 3.23 21.77
CA SER A 119 -1.51 2.87 22.15
C SER A 119 -2.16 1.87 21.18
N ILE A 120 -1.70 1.83 19.93
CA ILE A 120 -2.16 0.88 18.91
C ILE A 120 -1.45 -0.47 19.05
N THR A 121 -0.11 -0.45 19.18
CA THR A 121 0.71 -1.65 19.26
C THR A 121 1.96 -1.43 20.10
N ASN A 122 2.36 -2.47 20.84
CA ASN A 122 3.61 -2.48 21.60
C ASN A 122 4.86 -2.66 20.71
N SER A 123 4.68 -2.80 19.39
CA SER A 123 5.76 -2.95 18.43
C SER A 123 5.62 -1.94 17.28
N ALA A 124 5.68 -0.66 17.63
CA ALA A 124 5.69 0.44 16.68
C ALA A 124 7.13 0.88 16.35
N GLN A 125 7.37 1.18 15.08
CA GLN A 125 8.53 1.93 14.61
C GLN A 125 8.07 3.13 13.79
N ILE A 126 8.88 4.17 13.78
CA ILE A 126 8.62 5.37 12.98
C ILE A 126 9.91 5.87 12.32
N GLY A 127 9.76 6.34 11.09
CA GLY A 127 10.79 7.06 10.34
C GLY A 127 10.28 8.42 9.88
N PHE A 128 11.18 9.26 9.41
CA PHE A 128 10.86 10.61 8.91
C PHE A 128 11.51 10.85 7.55
N GLY A 129 10.77 11.49 6.66
CA GLY A 129 11.20 11.94 5.35
C GLY A 129 10.66 13.32 5.07
N ALA A 130 11.40 14.08 4.27
CA ALA A 130 11.03 15.42 3.86
C ALA A 130 11.09 15.53 2.34
N PHE A 131 10.22 16.33 1.74
CA PHE A 131 10.26 16.65 0.32
C PHE A 131 9.87 18.11 0.06
N VAL A 132 10.26 18.61 -1.10
CA VAL A 132 9.80 19.88 -1.67
C VAL A 132 9.54 19.60 -3.15
N ASP A 133 10.50 19.89 -4.03
CA ASP A 133 10.36 19.62 -5.45
C ASP A 133 11.70 19.55 -6.20
N LYS A 134 11.66 19.20 -7.49
CA LYS A 134 12.81 19.14 -8.37
C LYS A 134 13.53 20.50 -8.43
N THR A 135 14.86 20.48 -8.33
CA THR A 135 15.68 21.70 -8.19
C THR A 135 16.09 22.30 -9.53
N VAL A 136 15.15 22.35 -10.47
CA VAL A 136 15.32 22.83 -11.85
C VAL A 136 14.17 23.77 -12.22
N LEU A 137 14.40 24.64 -13.21
CA LEU A 137 13.32 25.44 -13.79
C LEU A 137 12.34 24.54 -14.57
N PRO A 138 11.02 24.86 -14.57
CA PRO A 138 10.41 26.06 -13.98
C PRO A 138 10.00 25.92 -12.50
N PHE A 139 10.20 24.76 -11.88
CA PHE A 139 9.73 24.44 -10.53
C PHE A 139 10.49 25.20 -9.45
N THR A 140 11.82 25.27 -9.57
CA THR A 140 12.70 25.94 -8.60
C THR A 140 13.55 27.02 -9.28
N ASN A 141 13.78 28.13 -8.59
CA ASN A 141 14.70 29.17 -9.05
C ASN A 141 16.16 28.67 -9.04
N THR A 142 16.76 28.55 -10.22
CA THR A 142 18.12 28.02 -10.41
C THR A 142 19.25 29.03 -10.21
N ASN A 143 18.96 30.26 -9.76
CA ASN A 143 20.02 31.16 -9.31
C ASN A 143 20.72 30.53 -8.10
N LYS A 144 22.06 30.51 -8.11
CA LYS A 144 22.88 29.87 -7.05
C LYS A 144 22.50 30.32 -5.64
N GLU A 145 22.20 31.60 -5.44
CA GLU A 145 21.81 32.13 -4.14
C GLU A 145 20.43 31.61 -3.71
N LYS A 146 19.49 31.51 -4.66
CA LYS A 146 18.14 30.99 -4.41
C LYS A 146 18.07 29.46 -4.28
N LEU A 147 18.97 28.72 -4.92
CA LEU A 147 19.11 27.28 -4.66
C LEU A 147 19.62 27.01 -3.24
N LEU A 148 20.53 27.85 -2.72
CA LEU A 148 21.04 27.75 -1.36
C LEU A 148 20.03 28.24 -0.30
N LYS A 149 19.22 29.25 -0.65
CA LYS A 149 18.18 29.83 0.21
C LYS A 149 16.99 30.30 -0.64
N PRO A 150 15.99 29.44 -0.90
CA PRO A 150 14.86 29.78 -1.77
C PRO A 150 13.90 30.80 -1.14
N CYS A 151 13.76 30.79 0.19
CA CYS A 151 12.87 31.66 0.94
C CYS A 151 13.25 33.14 0.87
N ASP A 152 12.40 33.97 1.46
CA ASP A 152 12.63 35.41 1.57
C ASP A 152 13.86 35.74 2.44
N GLU A 153 14.47 36.89 2.18
CA GLU A 153 15.69 37.31 2.88
C GLU A 153 15.49 37.41 4.40
N ASN A 154 14.28 37.81 4.81
CA ASN A 154 13.87 37.95 6.21
C ASN A 154 13.77 36.61 6.96
N ASP A 155 13.63 35.50 6.25
CA ASP A 155 13.58 34.18 6.86
C ASP A 155 14.98 33.64 7.11
N GLN A 156 15.38 33.60 8.39
CA GLN A 156 16.72 33.13 8.77
C GLN A 156 16.86 31.60 8.75
N GLN A 157 15.74 30.87 8.80
CA GLN A 157 15.71 29.41 8.89
C GLN A 157 15.07 28.80 7.64
N CYS A 158 15.87 28.75 6.57
CA CYS A 158 15.46 28.19 5.29
C CYS A 158 16.57 27.28 4.75
N GLN A 159 16.22 26.08 4.33
CA GLN A 159 17.17 25.15 3.73
C GLN A 159 17.23 25.31 2.22
N ALA A 160 18.38 24.93 1.66
CA ALA A 160 18.56 24.80 0.22
C ALA A 160 17.46 23.93 -0.40
N ALA A 161 17.05 24.25 -1.63
CA ALA A 161 16.03 23.50 -2.35
C ALA A 161 16.48 22.04 -2.57
N PHE A 162 15.55 21.09 -2.46
CA PHE A 162 15.81 19.66 -2.62
C PHE A 162 14.54 18.92 -3.02
N GLY A 163 14.69 17.80 -3.75
CA GLY A 163 13.54 16.96 -4.12
C GLY A 163 13.03 16.13 -2.94
N TYR A 164 13.76 15.08 -2.58
CA TYR A 164 13.42 14.21 -1.43
C TYR A 164 14.64 13.92 -0.56
N ARG A 165 14.43 13.96 0.76
CA ARG A 165 15.41 13.61 1.77
C ARG A 165 14.85 12.58 2.76
N HIS A 166 15.54 11.45 2.86
CA HIS A 166 15.35 10.47 3.92
C HIS A 166 16.09 10.89 5.20
N VAL A 167 15.38 11.50 6.13
CA VAL A 167 15.96 12.09 7.35
C VAL A 167 16.24 11.05 8.44
N LEU A 168 15.30 10.14 8.67
CA LEU A 168 15.38 9.15 9.75
C LEU A 168 14.82 7.80 9.32
N SER A 169 15.67 6.78 9.39
CA SER A 169 15.28 5.37 9.24
C SER A 169 14.40 4.91 10.40
N MET A 170 13.57 3.90 10.16
CA MET A 170 12.65 3.31 11.13
C MET A 170 13.33 3.03 12.47
N THR A 171 12.79 3.63 13.53
CA THR A 171 13.28 3.46 14.89
C THR A 171 12.13 3.35 15.89
N SER A 172 12.38 2.69 17.02
CA SER A 172 11.49 2.69 18.19
C SER A 172 11.86 3.77 19.22
N GLU A 173 12.89 4.56 18.95
CA GLU A 173 13.43 5.59 19.86
C GLU A 173 12.79 6.95 19.61
N GLU A 174 11.89 7.34 20.52
CA GLU A 174 11.13 8.60 20.50
C GLU A 174 12.02 9.85 20.43
N GLU A 175 13.07 9.90 21.27
CA GLU A 175 13.98 11.03 21.31
C GLU A 175 14.78 11.21 20.01
N LYS A 176 15.07 10.12 19.28
CA LYS A 176 15.76 10.21 17.98
C LYS A 176 14.88 10.88 16.94
N PHE A 177 13.60 10.52 16.89
CA PHE A 177 12.64 11.17 16.00
C PHE A 177 12.48 12.65 16.34
N LYS A 178 12.24 12.96 17.62
CA LYS A 178 12.08 14.34 18.06
C LYS A 178 13.30 15.20 17.73
N THR A 179 14.50 14.69 18.00
CA THR A 179 15.76 15.40 17.69
C THR A 179 15.86 15.65 16.19
N LYS A 180 15.66 14.61 15.36
CA LYS A 180 15.80 14.71 13.91
C LYS A 180 14.78 15.67 13.28
N VAL A 181 13.53 15.63 13.71
CA VAL A 181 12.49 16.55 13.20
C VAL A 181 12.75 17.99 13.66
N THR A 182 13.27 18.20 14.87
CA THR A 182 13.59 19.55 15.37
C THR A 182 14.72 20.22 14.59
N GLU A 183 15.67 19.43 14.07
CA GLU A 183 16.77 19.87 13.22
C GLU A 183 16.32 20.30 11.81
N GLU A 184 15.09 19.97 11.40
CA GLU A 184 14.56 20.33 10.09
C GLU A 184 14.05 21.77 10.03
N PHE A 185 14.11 22.36 8.85
CA PHE A 185 13.66 23.71 8.53
C PHE A 185 12.95 23.66 7.20
N ILE A 186 12.05 24.61 6.97
CA ILE A 186 11.38 24.80 5.69
C ILE A 186 12.36 25.14 4.57
N SER A 187 11.91 24.94 3.34
CA SER A 187 12.57 25.32 2.10
C SER A 187 11.54 25.99 1.19
N GLY A 188 11.73 25.96 -0.11
CA GLY A 188 10.75 26.51 -1.05
C GLY A 188 11.15 26.32 -2.52
N ASN A 189 10.14 26.47 -3.36
CA ASN A 189 10.13 26.40 -4.81
C ASN A 189 9.26 27.56 -5.35
N LEU A 190 8.88 27.53 -6.63
CA LEU A 190 8.17 28.62 -7.31
C LEU A 190 6.69 28.34 -7.53
N ASP A 191 6.36 27.13 -7.98
CA ASP A 191 4.99 26.72 -8.23
C ASP A 191 4.37 26.02 -7.02
N SER A 192 3.06 25.75 -7.12
CA SER A 192 2.28 25.28 -5.98
C SER A 192 2.24 23.76 -5.82
N PRO A 193 2.13 22.92 -6.87
CA PRO A 193 2.20 21.47 -6.69
C PRO A 193 3.62 21.04 -6.28
N GLU A 194 3.72 19.98 -5.49
CA GLU A 194 5.00 19.53 -4.94
C GLU A 194 5.42 18.15 -5.45
N GLY A 195 6.70 17.81 -5.27
CA GLY A 195 7.33 16.55 -5.68
C GLY A 195 7.01 15.33 -4.81
N SER A 196 5.82 15.27 -4.21
CA SER A 196 5.44 14.25 -3.23
C SER A 196 5.49 12.81 -3.79
N LEU A 197 5.13 12.60 -5.06
CA LEU A 197 5.12 11.26 -5.64
C LEU A 197 6.53 10.68 -5.81
N ASP A 198 7.53 11.51 -6.11
CA ASP A 198 8.95 11.10 -6.15
C ASP A 198 9.39 10.58 -4.77
N ALA A 199 9.03 11.32 -3.72
CA ALA A 199 9.35 10.99 -2.35
C ALA A 199 8.66 9.68 -1.90
N MET A 200 7.37 9.51 -2.22
CA MET A 200 6.63 8.28 -1.95
C MET A 200 7.21 7.08 -2.69
N MET A 201 7.60 7.26 -3.97
CA MET A 201 8.23 6.22 -4.77
C MET A 201 9.53 5.76 -4.12
N GLN A 202 10.43 6.69 -3.78
CA GLN A 202 11.69 6.36 -3.11
C GLN A 202 11.47 5.69 -1.75
N ALA A 203 10.51 6.17 -0.95
CA ALA A 203 10.15 5.53 0.33
C ALA A 203 9.60 4.11 0.16
N ALA A 204 8.92 3.82 -0.96
CA ALA A 204 8.41 2.50 -1.26
C ALA A 204 9.49 1.51 -1.70
N VAL A 205 10.39 1.93 -2.60
CA VAL A 205 11.37 1.03 -3.24
C VAL A 205 12.69 0.91 -2.47
N CYS A 206 13.04 1.89 -1.62
CA CYS A 206 14.26 1.86 -0.81
C CYS A 206 14.10 1.11 0.52
N GLY A 207 13.50 -0.08 0.51
CA GLY A 207 13.03 -0.72 1.74
C GLY A 207 14.08 -0.95 2.83
N GLU A 208 15.31 -1.31 2.46
CA GLU A 208 16.41 -1.48 3.42
C GLU A 208 16.88 -0.16 4.04
N ARG A 209 16.89 0.93 3.26
CA ARG A 209 17.32 2.27 3.73
C ARG A 209 16.27 2.90 4.64
N ILE A 210 14.99 2.77 4.27
CA ILE A 210 13.88 3.22 5.12
C ILE A 210 13.80 2.37 6.39
N GLY A 211 14.02 1.05 6.27
CA GLY A 211 14.01 0.11 7.39
C GLY A 211 12.66 -0.59 7.59
N TRP A 212 11.90 -0.84 6.51
CA TRP A 212 10.62 -1.56 6.60
C TRP A 212 10.82 -3.00 7.11
N ARG A 213 10.06 -3.41 8.14
CA ARG A 213 10.10 -4.80 8.61
C ARG A 213 9.32 -5.72 7.68
N ASN A 214 9.75 -6.97 7.58
CA ASN A 214 9.10 -7.99 6.73
C ASN A 214 7.71 -8.41 7.24
N SER A 215 7.37 -8.14 8.49
CA SER A 215 6.12 -8.60 9.12
C SER A 215 5.56 -7.51 10.02
N SER A 216 5.14 -6.44 9.36
CA SER A 216 4.53 -5.27 9.96
C SER A 216 3.47 -4.70 9.01
N THR A 217 2.51 -3.97 9.56
CA THR A 217 1.70 -3.05 8.77
C THR A 217 2.56 -1.85 8.43
N ARG A 218 2.74 -1.57 7.14
CA ARG A 218 3.57 -0.46 6.65
C ARG A 218 2.68 0.71 6.24
N LEU A 219 2.85 1.86 6.88
CA LEU A 219 2.07 3.06 6.65
C LEU A 219 2.98 4.19 6.18
N ILE A 220 2.65 4.85 5.08
CA ILE A 220 3.21 6.18 4.76
C ILE A 220 2.16 7.21 5.15
N VAL A 221 2.50 8.17 6.00
CA VAL A 221 1.65 9.34 6.25
C VAL A 221 2.23 10.49 5.45
N LEU A 222 1.55 10.89 4.38
CA LEU A 222 1.92 12.05 3.58
C LEU A 222 1.22 13.29 4.16
N THR A 223 1.98 14.32 4.54
CA THR A 223 1.42 15.61 4.97
C THR A 223 1.85 16.73 4.04
N THR A 224 0.86 17.42 3.45
CA THR A 224 1.05 18.55 2.52
C THR A 224 -0.22 19.39 2.48
N ASP A 225 -0.08 20.67 2.16
CA ASP A 225 -1.20 21.58 1.90
C ASP A 225 -1.43 21.87 0.41
N ALA A 226 -0.65 21.19 -0.44
CA ALA A 226 -0.55 21.40 -1.87
C ALA A 226 -0.98 20.18 -2.71
N GLY A 227 -1.06 20.38 -4.02
CA GLY A 227 -1.21 19.30 -4.99
C GLY A 227 0.09 18.54 -5.20
N PHE A 228 0.13 17.70 -6.23
CA PHE A 228 1.32 16.92 -6.56
C PHE A 228 1.63 16.95 -8.05
N HIS A 229 2.92 16.93 -8.37
CA HIS A 229 3.40 16.67 -9.72
C HIS A 229 3.33 15.18 -10.06
N MET A 230 3.12 14.88 -11.35
CA MET A 230 3.10 13.52 -11.88
C MET A 230 3.79 13.42 -13.24
N ALA A 231 4.03 12.19 -13.69
CA ALA A 231 4.65 11.92 -14.99
C ALA A 231 4.02 12.78 -16.11
N GLY A 232 4.88 13.41 -16.90
CA GLY A 232 4.53 14.39 -17.93
C GLY A 232 4.90 15.83 -17.52
N ASP A 233 4.86 16.16 -16.23
CA ASP A 233 5.18 17.52 -15.76
C ASP A 233 6.66 17.86 -15.95
N GLY A 234 7.56 16.88 -15.74
CA GLY A 234 9.01 17.06 -15.91
C GLY A 234 9.42 17.48 -17.33
N LYS A 235 8.54 17.31 -18.32
CA LYS A 235 8.74 17.81 -19.69
C LYS A 235 8.97 19.31 -19.72
N LEU A 236 8.35 20.08 -18.83
CA LEU A 236 8.57 21.53 -18.72
C LEU A 236 10.02 21.89 -18.34
N ALA A 237 10.68 21.00 -17.60
CA ALA A 237 12.09 21.11 -17.20
C ALA A 237 13.05 20.39 -18.15
N GLY A 238 12.56 19.85 -19.28
CA GLY A 238 13.37 19.05 -20.20
C GLY A 238 13.73 17.66 -19.67
N ILE A 239 13.06 17.20 -18.62
CA ILE A 239 13.24 15.85 -18.07
C ILE A 239 12.28 14.92 -18.82
N LEU A 240 12.84 14.05 -19.66
CA LEU A 240 12.08 13.16 -20.55
C LEU A 240 12.19 11.68 -20.15
N GLU A 241 13.16 11.32 -19.32
CA GLU A 241 13.37 9.95 -18.88
C GLU A 241 12.29 9.59 -17.85
N PRO A 242 11.48 8.55 -18.06
CA PRO A 242 10.47 8.13 -17.08
C PRO A 242 11.12 7.67 -15.76
N ASN A 243 10.36 7.74 -14.66
CA ASN A 243 10.79 7.16 -13.39
C ASN A 243 11.02 5.65 -13.53
N ASP A 244 12.16 5.15 -13.07
CA ASP A 244 12.57 3.74 -13.25
C ASP A 244 12.13 2.80 -12.11
N GLU A 245 11.40 3.31 -11.11
CA GLU A 245 10.86 2.57 -9.96
C GLU A 245 11.96 1.89 -9.12
N LYS A 246 13.17 2.46 -9.09
CA LYS A 246 14.31 1.96 -8.30
C LYS A 246 14.76 2.94 -7.22
N CYS A 247 15.53 2.40 -6.29
CA CYS A 247 16.08 3.17 -5.18
C CYS A 247 17.32 3.95 -5.59
N HIS A 248 17.27 5.28 -5.44
CA HIS A 248 18.35 6.22 -5.74
C HIS A 248 18.63 7.18 -4.58
N ILE A 249 18.46 6.70 -3.34
CA ILE A 249 18.84 7.45 -2.15
C ILE A 249 20.34 7.24 -1.89
N GLU A 250 21.11 8.32 -1.91
CA GLU A 250 22.51 8.33 -1.49
C GLU A 250 22.71 9.41 -0.42
N ARG A 251 23.37 9.06 0.69
CA ARG A 251 23.61 9.99 1.82
C ARG A 251 22.34 10.75 2.21
N SER A 252 21.22 10.03 2.34
CA SER A 252 19.89 10.57 2.67
C SER A 252 19.19 11.38 1.58
N LEU A 253 19.78 11.64 0.41
CA LEU A 253 19.14 12.44 -0.64
C LEU A 253 18.79 11.58 -1.86
N TYR A 254 17.67 11.90 -2.51
CA TYR A 254 17.33 11.35 -3.82
C TYR A 254 18.15 12.02 -4.91
N THR A 255 19.10 11.29 -5.49
CA THR A 255 20.10 11.86 -6.42
C THR A 255 19.61 12.00 -7.85
N LYS A 256 18.56 11.26 -8.24
CA LYS A 256 18.03 11.25 -9.61
C LYS A 256 16.83 12.18 -9.84
N SER A 257 16.50 13.04 -8.87
CA SER A 257 15.35 13.96 -8.94
C SER A 257 15.34 14.84 -10.20
N ASN A 258 16.50 15.28 -10.67
CA ASN A 258 16.61 16.13 -11.87
C ASN A 258 16.93 15.34 -13.16
N GLU A 259 17.06 14.01 -13.07
CA GLU A 259 17.38 13.14 -14.21
C GLU A 259 16.16 12.35 -14.71
N MET A 260 15.23 12.02 -13.81
CA MET A 260 14.01 11.27 -14.12
C MET A 260 12.76 12.09 -13.82
N ASP A 261 11.74 11.90 -14.64
CA ASP A 261 10.43 12.52 -14.47
C ASP A 261 9.78 12.04 -13.16
N TYR A 262 8.76 12.77 -12.71
CA TYR A 262 7.92 12.30 -11.61
C TYR A 262 7.32 10.94 -11.97
N PRO A 263 7.09 10.04 -11.00
CA PRO A 263 6.40 8.80 -11.27
C PRO A 263 4.94 9.07 -11.66
N SER A 264 4.38 8.22 -12.51
CA SER A 264 2.94 8.22 -12.73
C SER A 264 2.20 7.65 -11.52
N VAL A 265 0.92 8.00 -11.36
CA VAL A 265 0.07 7.42 -10.31
C VAL A 265 0.01 5.89 -10.40
N GLY A 266 0.01 5.33 -11.62
CA GLY A 266 0.00 3.88 -11.84
C GLY A 266 1.29 3.21 -11.36
N GLN A 267 2.46 3.78 -11.66
CA GLN A 267 3.74 3.26 -11.16
C GLN A 267 3.79 3.27 -9.63
N LEU A 268 3.32 4.37 -9.02
CA LEU A 268 3.27 4.47 -7.57
C LEU A 268 2.32 3.42 -6.96
N ALA A 269 1.12 3.24 -7.52
CA ALA A 269 0.16 2.25 -7.06
C ALA A 269 0.76 0.82 -7.08
N ILE A 270 1.43 0.45 -8.18
CA ILE A 270 2.10 -0.85 -8.33
C ILE A 270 3.18 -1.04 -7.25
N GLN A 271 4.03 -0.04 -7.04
CA GLN A 271 5.13 -0.18 -6.07
C GLN A 271 4.65 -0.15 -4.62
N LEU A 272 3.61 0.62 -4.30
CA LEU A 272 2.99 0.57 -2.96
C LEU A 272 2.38 -0.81 -2.68
N GLU A 273 1.65 -1.38 -3.64
CA GLU A 273 1.07 -2.72 -3.52
C GLU A 273 2.14 -3.80 -3.39
N LYS A 274 3.12 -3.81 -4.30
CA LYS A 274 4.26 -4.75 -4.29
C LYS A 274 5.03 -4.73 -2.98
N ASN A 275 5.17 -3.55 -2.37
CA ASN A 275 5.86 -3.37 -1.09
C ASN A 275 4.91 -3.42 0.12
N ASN A 276 3.62 -3.71 -0.05
CA ASN A 276 2.61 -3.79 1.00
C ASN A 276 2.51 -2.51 1.87
N ILE A 277 2.61 -1.35 1.25
CA ILE A 277 2.57 -0.04 1.90
C ILE A 277 1.21 0.60 1.69
N GLN A 278 0.63 1.12 2.77
CA GLN A 278 -0.69 1.75 2.78
C GLN A 278 -0.52 3.24 3.04
N PRO A 279 -0.83 4.13 2.08
CA PRO A 279 -0.68 5.56 2.27
C PRO A 279 -1.88 6.17 2.99
N ILE A 280 -1.60 7.12 3.88
CA ILE A 280 -2.56 7.99 4.54
C ILE A 280 -2.23 9.40 4.11
N PHE A 281 -3.10 10.02 3.32
CA PHE A 281 -2.97 11.39 2.86
C PHE A 281 -3.59 12.32 3.90
N ALA A 282 -2.76 12.93 4.74
CA ALA A 282 -3.16 13.92 5.73
C ALA A 282 -2.96 15.32 5.14
N VAL A 283 -3.98 15.82 4.46
CA VAL A 283 -3.88 17.03 3.63
C VAL A 283 -4.87 18.11 4.05
N THR A 284 -4.58 19.36 3.75
CA THR A 284 -5.47 20.47 4.07
C THR A 284 -6.76 20.44 3.23
N LYS A 285 -7.77 21.20 3.67
CA LYS A 285 -9.11 21.17 3.10
C LYS A 285 -9.16 21.57 1.61
N ASN A 286 -8.28 22.46 1.17
CA ASN A 286 -8.25 22.98 -0.22
C ASN A 286 -7.85 21.92 -1.25
N VAL A 287 -7.10 20.87 -0.86
CA VAL A 287 -6.64 19.80 -1.76
C VAL A 287 -7.29 18.44 -1.48
N GLU A 288 -8.19 18.37 -0.49
CA GLU A 288 -8.86 17.13 -0.08
C GLU A 288 -9.49 16.37 -1.26
N ASP A 289 -10.21 17.07 -2.14
CA ASP A 289 -10.93 16.43 -3.25
C ASP A 289 -9.98 15.84 -4.30
N VAL A 290 -8.79 16.43 -4.49
CA VAL A 290 -7.75 15.90 -5.38
C VAL A 290 -7.23 14.57 -4.84
N TYR A 291 -6.89 14.53 -3.56
CA TYR A 291 -6.40 13.31 -2.92
C TYR A 291 -7.49 12.24 -2.78
N LYS A 292 -8.77 12.62 -2.65
CA LYS A 292 -9.89 11.66 -2.76
C LYS A 292 -10.04 11.03 -4.13
N GLN A 293 -9.65 11.70 -5.22
CA GLN A 293 -9.58 11.04 -6.51
C GLN A 293 -8.37 10.12 -6.58
N LEU A 294 -7.24 10.53 -6.00
CA LEU A 294 -6.03 9.71 -5.96
C LEU A 294 -6.25 8.37 -5.23
N THR A 295 -7.03 8.34 -4.13
CA THR A 295 -7.34 7.10 -3.42
C THR A 295 -8.17 6.10 -4.22
N LYS A 296 -8.88 6.54 -5.27
CA LYS A 296 -9.58 5.63 -6.18
C LYS A 296 -8.62 4.85 -7.08
N LEU A 297 -7.42 5.37 -7.27
CA LEU A 297 -6.38 4.80 -8.12
C LEU A 297 -5.32 4.03 -7.31
N ILE A 298 -5.12 4.41 -6.05
CA ILE A 298 -4.17 3.75 -5.14
C ILE A 298 -4.94 2.88 -4.14
N PRO A 299 -4.91 1.55 -4.26
CA PRO A 299 -5.59 0.65 -3.33
C PRO A 299 -5.09 0.82 -1.88
N LYS A 300 -5.94 0.48 -0.91
CA LYS A 300 -5.60 0.48 0.53
C LYS A 300 -5.02 1.83 1.00
N SER A 301 -5.63 2.92 0.54
CA SER A 301 -5.26 4.28 0.90
C SER A 301 -6.41 5.03 1.58
N GLU A 302 -6.08 6.02 2.39
CA GLU A 302 -7.04 6.84 3.13
C GLU A 302 -6.70 8.32 3.02
N VAL A 303 -7.72 9.18 3.10
CA VAL A 303 -7.55 10.64 3.18
C VAL A 303 -8.09 11.13 4.51
N GLY A 304 -7.36 12.04 5.12
CA GLY A 304 -7.74 12.76 6.33
C GLY A 304 -7.51 14.25 6.16
N VAL A 305 -8.48 15.07 6.56
CA VAL A 305 -8.34 16.53 6.49
C VAL A 305 -7.52 17.02 7.67
N LEU A 306 -6.31 17.49 7.39
CA LEU A 306 -5.40 18.13 8.33
C LEU A 306 -5.98 19.50 8.72
N SER A 307 -6.01 19.80 10.02
CA SER A 307 -6.30 21.15 10.49
C SER A 307 -5.19 22.09 10.07
N SER A 308 -5.48 23.39 9.95
CA SER A 308 -4.47 24.40 9.57
C SER A 308 -3.32 24.54 10.57
N ASP A 309 -3.40 23.89 11.73
CA ASP A 309 -2.34 23.83 12.73
C ASP A 309 -1.80 22.41 12.93
N SER A 310 -2.14 21.46 12.05
CA SER A 310 -1.73 20.05 12.10
C SER A 310 -2.01 19.28 13.41
N LYS A 311 -2.68 19.87 14.40
CA LYS A 311 -2.85 19.25 15.73
C LYS A 311 -3.71 18.00 15.71
N ASN A 312 -4.58 17.84 14.70
CA ASN A 312 -5.42 16.66 14.55
C ASN A 312 -4.73 15.47 13.88
N VAL A 313 -3.46 15.59 13.43
CA VAL A 313 -2.76 14.55 12.67
C VAL A 313 -2.71 13.21 13.41
N VAL A 314 -2.53 13.24 14.74
CA VAL A 314 -2.49 12.04 15.57
C VAL A 314 -3.81 11.29 15.53
N GLN A 315 -4.93 12.01 15.61
CA GLN A 315 -6.26 11.42 15.55
C GLN A 315 -6.56 10.90 14.15
N LEU A 316 -6.19 11.65 13.11
CA LEU A 316 -6.32 11.22 11.71
C LEU A 316 -5.62 9.89 11.46
N ILE A 317 -4.37 9.75 11.91
CA ILE A 317 -3.60 8.50 11.74
C ILE A 317 -4.28 7.34 12.47
N LYS A 318 -4.77 7.55 13.71
CA LYS A 318 -5.49 6.51 14.46
C LYS A 318 -6.74 6.03 13.73
N GLU A 319 -7.53 6.97 13.21
CA GLU A 319 -8.77 6.66 12.51
C GLU A 319 -8.51 5.99 11.16
N ALA A 320 -7.58 6.52 10.37
CA ALA A 320 -7.17 5.93 9.10
C ALA A 320 -6.60 4.52 9.30
N TYR A 321 -5.73 4.33 10.28
CA TYR A 321 -5.25 2.99 10.66
C TYR A 321 -6.40 2.07 11.05
N LYS A 322 -7.37 2.54 11.86
CA LYS A 322 -8.52 1.72 12.26
C LYS A 322 -9.33 1.29 11.04
N ARG A 323 -9.61 2.20 10.10
CA ARG A 323 -10.33 1.89 8.85
C ARG A 323 -9.57 0.88 8.00
N LEU A 324 -8.32 1.20 7.64
CA LEU A 324 -7.44 0.33 6.86
C LEU A 324 -7.30 -1.07 7.45
N SER A 325 -7.06 -1.13 8.76
CA SER A 325 -6.79 -2.40 9.43
C SER A 325 -8.04 -3.22 9.74
N SER A 326 -9.23 -2.62 9.64
CA SER A 326 -10.52 -3.32 9.75
C SER A 326 -11.05 -3.80 8.40
N LYS A 327 -10.49 -3.31 7.30
CA LYS A 327 -10.83 -3.74 5.94
C LYS A 327 -9.89 -4.85 5.50
N VAL A 328 -10.47 -6.01 5.23
CA VAL A 328 -9.74 -7.18 4.73
C VAL A 328 -10.10 -7.37 3.27
N THR A 329 -9.09 -7.27 2.41
CA THR A 329 -9.22 -7.51 0.97
C THR A 329 -8.37 -8.72 0.59
N VAL A 330 -9.02 -9.70 -0.05
CA VAL A 330 -8.35 -10.87 -0.64
C VAL A 330 -8.38 -10.71 -2.16
N THR A 331 -7.22 -10.83 -2.78
CA THR A 331 -7.01 -10.74 -4.23
C THR A 331 -6.21 -11.95 -4.72
N HIS A 332 -5.97 -12.02 -6.02
CA HIS A 332 -5.05 -12.97 -6.65
C HIS A 332 -4.10 -12.23 -7.58
N ASP A 333 -2.92 -12.80 -7.77
CA ASP A 333 -2.01 -12.39 -8.85
C ASP A 333 -2.53 -12.86 -10.21
N ASN A 334 -1.85 -12.50 -11.29
CA ASN A 334 -2.22 -12.86 -12.66
C ASN A 334 -2.64 -14.34 -12.82
N LEU A 335 -3.88 -14.54 -13.30
CA LEU A 335 -4.43 -15.86 -13.57
C LEU A 335 -3.90 -16.43 -14.90
N PRO A 336 -3.71 -17.76 -15.00
CA PRO A 336 -3.50 -18.41 -16.28
C PRO A 336 -4.68 -18.21 -17.24
N GLU A 337 -4.41 -18.33 -18.55
CA GLU A 337 -5.46 -18.29 -19.56
C GLU A 337 -6.55 -19.34 -19.28
N HIS A 338 -7.82 -18.96 -19.48
CA HIS A 338 -9.00 -19.81 -19.23
C HIS A 338 -9.24 -20.20 -17.76
N VAL A 339 -8.59 -19.55 -16.79
CA VAL A 339 -8.90 -19.70 -15.37
C VAL A 339 -9.65 -18.45 -14.89
N SER A 340 -10.78 -18.65 -14.23
CA SER A 340 -11.59 -17.60 -13.62
C SER A 340 -11.77 -17.87 -12.13
N VAL A 341 -11.69 -16.83 -11.31
CA VAL A 341 -11.93 -16.89 -9.86
C VAL A 341 -13.12 -15.98 -9.53
N VAL A 342 -13.92 -16.39 -8.54
CA VAL A 342 -14.99 -15.57 -7.97
C VAL A 342 -14.86 -15.63 -6.46
N TYR A 343 -14.85 -14.48 -5.82
CA TYR A 343 -14.83 -14.33 -4.38
C TYR A 343 -16.24 -14.16 -3.83
N THR A 344 -16.51 -14.82 -2.72
CA THR A 344 -17.80 -14.76 -2.01
C THR A 344 -17.53 -14.48 -0.53
N PRO A 345 -17.29 -13.20 -0.16
CA PRO A 345 -16.97 -12.84 1.21
C PRO A 345 -18.16 -13.12 2.14
N ASN A 346 -17.88 -13.74 3.29
CA ASN A 346 -18.87 -14.07 4.31
C ASN A 346 -18.47 -13.45 5.66
N CYS A 347 -18.93 -12.24 5.89
CA CYS A 347 -18.67 -11.46 7.10
C CYS A 347 -19.81 -10.44 7.28
N LYS A 348 -19.88 -9.82 8.46
CA LYS A 348 -20.93 -8.81 8.75
C LYS A 348 -20.87 -7.61 7.80
N GLY A 349 -19.68 -7.23 7.34
CA GLY A 349 -19.44 -6.16 6.37
C GLY A 349 -19.00 -6.70 5.01
N ALA A 350 -19.63 -7.76 4.50
CA ALA A 350 -19.28 -8.34 3.22
C ALA A 350 -19.57 -7.38 2.06
N GLY A 351 -18.57 -7.19 1.20
CA GLY A 351 -18.76 -6.60 -0.13
C GLY A 351 -19.55 -7.55 -1.05
N PRO A 352 -19.92 -7.09 -2.26
CA PRO A 352 -20.53 -7.96 -3.27
C PRO A 352 -19.56 -9.07 -3.69
N ALA A 353 -20.10 -10.18 -4.19
CA ALA A 353 -19.27 -11.17 -4.87
C ALA A 353 -18.60 -10.54 -6.10
N GLY A 354 -17.33 -10.83 -6.29
CA GLY A 354 -16.51 -10.17 -7.31
C GLY A 354 -15.51 -11.13 -7.94
N GLU A 355 -15.13 -10.85 -9.19
CA GLU A 355 -14.17 -11.67 -9.93
C GLU A 355 -12.72 -11.31 -9.59
N SER A 356 -12.46 -10.07 -9.15
CA SER A 356 -11.10 -9.56 -8.86
C SER A 356 -10.72 -9.62 -7.39
N GLU A 357 -11.68 -9.37 -6.49
CA GLU A 357 -11.41 -9.25 -5.06
C GLU A 357 -12.61 -9.67 -4.18
N GLY A 358 -12.30 -10.11 -2.97
CA GLY A 358 -13.26 -10.30 -1.89
C GLY A 358 -12.98 -9.33 -0.75
N ILE A 359 -13.99 -8.56 -0.34
CA ILE A 359 -13.87 -7.52 0.69
C ILE A 359 -14.71 -7.86 1.92
N CYS A 360 -14.10 -7.73 3.09
CA CYS A 360 -14.76 -7.71 4.37
C CYS A 360 -14.40 -6.44 5.14
N ASP A 361 -15.38 -5.55 5.31
CA ASP A 361 -15.23 -4.31 6.06
C ASP A 361 -15.56 -4.49 7.55
N ASN A 362 -15.00 -3.60 8.38
CA ASN A 362 -15.25 -3.53 9.82
C ASN A 362 -14.91 -4.81 10.60
N VAL A 363 -13.90 -5.57 10.16
CA VAL A 363 -13.40 -6.78 10.85
C VAL A 363 -12.64 -6.40 12.13
N PRO A 364 -13.14 -6.76 13.32
CA PRO A 364 -12.46 -6.49 14.58
C PRO A 364 -11.18 -7.31 14.76
N VAL A 365 -10.29 -6.83 15.63
CA VAL A 365 -9.11 -7.59 16.04
C VAL A 365 -9.55 -8.89 16.72
N GLY A 366 -8.96 -10.02 16.32
CA GLY A 366 -9.25 -11.33 16.89
C GLY A 366 -10.49 -12.02 16.34
N GLU A 367 -11.33 -11.34 15.55
CA GLU A 367 -12.43 -11.96 14.82
C GLU A 367 -11.87 -12.80 13.65
N GLU A 368 -12.35 -14.04 13.53
CA GLU A 368 -12.08 -14.87 12.37
C GLU A 368 -13.17 -14.63 11.33
N VAL A 369 -12.74 -14.31 10.12
CA VAL A 369 -13.60 -14.27 8.94
C VAL A 369 -13.37 -15.57 8.18
N SER A 370 -14.37 -16.44 8.20
CA SER A 370 -14.31 -17.74 7.53
C SER A 370 -15.09 -17.66 6.21
N SER A 371 -14.35 -17.75 5.09
CA SER A 371 -14.78 -17.74 3.69
C SER A 371 -14.74 -16.39 2.98
N PHE A 372 -13.65 -16.21 2.24
CA PHE A 372 -13.62 -15.48 0.97
C PHE A 372 -13.88 -16.44 -0.18
#